data_AF-A0A2P7TMV4-F1
#
_entry.id   AF-A0A2P7TMV4-F1
#
_cell.length_a   1.000
_cell.length_b   1.000
_cell.length_c   1.000
_cell.angle_alpha   90.00
_cell.angle_beta   90.00
_cell.angle_gamma   90.00
#
_symmetry.space_group_name_H-M   'P 1'
#
loop_
_entity.id
_entity.type
_entity.pdbx_description
1 polymer ?
#
loop_
_entity_poly.entity_id
_entity_poly.type
_entity_poly.pdbx_seq_one_letter_code
_entity_poly.pdbx_strand_id
1 'polypeptide(L)'
;MQKAFWVLFIFNLLASVYFTYLSAMHVFIYFANKRLGHPESFFLSKRSLVIAAIFIGITAAGYFVKKYTLNATQAVMILGFPLFLALLYGLFAVVMIIGSGGRWN
;
A
#
# COMPACT_ATOMS: atom_id res chain seq x y z
N MET A 1 -20.08 -8.02 8.85
CA MET A 1 -18.82 -7.38 9.28
C MET A 1 -17.64 -8.33 9.43
N GLN A 2 -17.77 -9.48 10.09
CA GLN A 2 -16.63 -10.40 10.30
C GLN A 2 -15.95 -10.89 9.00
N LYS A 3 -16.73 -11.21 7.96
CA LYS A 3 -16.19 -11.60 6.64
C LYS A 3 -15.39 -10.45 5.99
N ALA A 4 -15.95 -9.24 5.98
CA ALA A 4 -15.31 -8.05 5.43
C ALA A 4 -13.99 -7.73 6.14
N PHE A 5 -13.95 -7.87 7.48
CA PHE A 5 -12.71 -7.73 8.25
C PHE A 5 -11.62 -8.67 7.73
N TRP A 6 -11.91 -9.97 7.59
CA TRP A 6 -10.90 -10.95 7.18
C TRP A 6 -10.43 -10.72 5.74
N VAL A 7 -11.34 -10.36 4.84
CA VAL A 7 -10.98 -10.01 3.46
C VAL A 7 -10.02 -8.82 3.44
N LEU A 8 -10.38 -7.72 4.10
CA LEU A 8 -9.54 -6.52 4.14
C LEU A 8 -8.21 -6.78 4.86
N PHE A 9 -8.23 -7.58 5.93
CA PHE A 9 -7.03 -7.96 6.67
C PHE A 9 -6.05 -8.73 5.77
N ILE A 10 -6.53 -9.75 5.05
CA ILE A 10 -5.71 -10.54 4.13
C ILE A 10 -5.17 -9.66 3.01
N PHE A 11 -5.99 -8.77 2.44
CA PHE A 11 -5.55 -7.83 1.40
C PHE A 11 -4.41 -6.93 1.88
N ASN A 12 -4.53 -6.32 3.05
CA ASN A 12 -3.48 -5.47 3.60
C ASN A 12 -2.22 -6.28 3.93
N LEU A 13 -2.37 -7.51 4.43
CA LEU A 13 -1.25 -8.41 4.70
C LEU A 13 -0.51 -8.76 3.40
N LEU A 14 -1.22 -9.18 2.35
CA LEU A 14 -0.63 -9.49 1.04
C LEU A 14 0.07 -8.26 0.43
N ALA A 15 -0.54 -7.08 0.54
CA ALA A 15 0.09 -5.83 0.09
C ALA A 15 1.40 -5.57 0.84
N SER A 16 1.42 -5.74 2.17
CA SER A 16 2.64 -5.56 2.97
C SER A 16 3.75 -6.54 2.58
N VAL A 17 3.41 -7.81 2.33
CA VAL A 17 4.36 -8.84 1.88
C VAL A 17 4.92 -8.46 0.50
N TYR A 18 4.06 -8.06 -0.42
CA TYR A 18 4.45 -7.65 -1.76
C TYR A 18 5.40 -6.43 -1.76
N PHE A 19 5.08 -5.38 -1.01
CA PHE A 19 5.94 -4.19 -0.94
C PHE A 19 7.25 -4.44 -0.20
N THR A 20 7.24 -5.33 0.81
CA THR A 20 8.47 -5.80 1.45
C THR A 20 9.37 -6.54 0.45
N TYR A 21 8.78 -7.44 -0.35
CA TYR A 21 9.49 -8.15 -1.42
C TYR A 21 10.09 -7.17 -2.45
N LEU A 22 9.31 -6.21 -2.94
CA LEU A 22 9.80 -5.19 -3.87
C LEU A 22 10.94 -4.36 -3.27
N SER A 23 10.84 -4.00 -1.99
CA SER A 23 11.90 -3.28 -1.30
C SER A 23 13.19 -4.10 -1.27
N ALA A 24 13.11 -5.38 -0.90
CA ALA A 24 14.25 -6.28 -0.87
C ALA A 24 14.90 -6.44 -2.27
N MET A 25 14.08 -6.56 -3.32
CA MET A 25 14.57 -6.59 -4.70
C MET A 25 15.28 -5.30 -5.10
N HIS A 26 14.72 -4.12 -4.82
CA HIS A 26 15.40 -2.86 -5.11
C HIS A 26 16.71 -2.70 -4.33
N VAL A 27 16.80 -3.21 -3.10
CA VAL A 27 18.07 -3.22 -2.35
C VAL A 27 19.09 -4.14 -3.03
N PHE A 28 18.68 -5.35 -3.42
CA PHE A 28 19.55 -6.29 -4.12
C PHE A 28 20.08 -5.71 -5.43
N ILE A 29 19.19 -5.18 -6.27
CA ILE A 29 19.54 -4.59 -7.56
C ILE A 29 20.49 -3.39 -7.37
N TYR A 30 20.22 -2.52 -6.39
CA TYR A 30 21.12 -1.39 -6.07
C TYR A 30 22.55 -1.87 -5.77
N PHE A 31 22.72 -2.89 -4.95
CA PHE A 31 24.05 -3.40 -4.63
C PHE A 31 24.70 -4.14 -5.80
N ALA A 32 23.94 -4.87 -6.60
CA ALA A 32 24.43 -5.53 -7.81
C ALA A 32 24.92 -4.50 -8.84
N ASN A 33 24.13 -3.47 -9.12
CA ASN A 33 24.44 -2.42 -10.09
C ASN A 33 25.58 -1.51 -9.62
N LYS A 34 25.67 -1.22 -8.32
CA LYS A 34 26.80 -0.48 -7.76
C LYS A 34 28.14 -1.21 -7.95
N ARG A 35 28.15 -2.55 -7.90
CA ARG A 35 29.34 -3.36 -8.20
C ARG A 35 29.73 -3.32 -9.69
N LEU A 36 28.76 -3.12 -10.57
CA LEU A 36 28.95 -3.04 -12.02
C LEU A 36 29.24 -1.60 -12.51
N GLY A 37 29.28 -0.61 -11.61
CA GLY A 37 29.52 0.79 -11.95
C GLY A 37 28.30 1.54 -12.52
N HIS A 38 27.10 0.95 -12.45
CA HIS A 38 25.88 1.60 -12.91
C HIS A 38 25.28 2.52 -11.83
N PRO A 39 24.86 3.75 -12.18
CA PRO A 39 24.20 4.65 -11.25
C PRO A 39 22.74 4.23 -11.06
N GLU A 40 22.43 3.65 -9.91
CA GLU A 40 21.06 3.29 -9.54
C GLU A 40 20.65 3.96 -8.23
N SER A 41 19.39 4.39 -8.15
CA SER A 41 18.90 5.14 -7.00
C SER A 41 18.37 4.23 -5.90
N PHE A 42 18.95 4.34 -4.70
CA PHE A 42 18.44 3.69 -3.49
C PHE A 42 17.05 4.22 -3.05
N PHE A 43 16.56 5.31 -3.66
CA PHE A 43 15.25 5.86 -3.30
C PHE A 43 14.09 4.91 -3.64
N LEU A 44 14.27 4.05 -4.65
CA LEU A 44 13.27 3.06 -5.06
C LEU A 44 13.00 2.01 -3.98
N SER A 45 14.02 1.56 -3.26
CA SER A 45 13.84 0.62 -2.15
C SER A 45 13.16 1.28 -0.95
N LYS A 46 13.54 2.52 -0.63
CA LYS A 46 12.94 3.32 0.46
C LYS A 46 11.46 3.53 0.26
N ARG A 47 11.02 3.88 -0.96
CA ARG A 47 9.61 4.08 -1.28
C ARG A 47 8.79 2.81 -1.00
N SER A 48 9.24 1.65 -1.49
CA SER A 48 8.54 0.38 -1.24
C SER A 48 8.53 0.01 0.25
N LEU A 49 9.61 0.28 0.98
CA LEU A 49 9.70 0.01 2.42
C LEU A 49 8.70 0.85 3.22
N VAL A 50 8.60 2.14 2.92
CA VAL A 50 7.65 3.06 3.57
C VAL A 50 6.22 2.59 3.34
N ILE A 51 5.89 2.20 2.11
CA ILE A 51 4.55 1.69 1.78
C ILE A 51 4.27 0.39 2.55
N ALA A 52 5.24 -0.54 2.60
CA ALA A 52 5.10 -1.78 3.37
C ALA A 52 4.84 -1.48 4.86
N ALA A 53 5.59 -0.57 5.47
CA ALA A 53 5.42 -0.17 6.85
C ALA A 53 4.03 0.43 7.13
N ILE A 54 3.50 1.24 6.21
CA ILE A 54 2.13 1.78 6.31
C ILE A 54 1.10 0.64 6.34
N PHE A 55 1.19 -0.32 5.42
CA PHE A 55 0.27 -1.46 5.38
C PHE A 55 0.38 -2.33 6.65
N ILE A 56 1.59 -2.56 7.17
CA ILE A 56 1.79 -3.27 8.44
C ILE A 56 1.11 -2.52 9.59
N GLY A 57 1.33 -1.20 9.68
CA GLY A 57 0.73 -0.36 10.72
C GLY A 57 -0.80 -0.38 10.69
N ILE A 58 -1.40 -0.25 9.51
CA ILE A 58 -2.86 -0.31 9.32
C ILE A 58 -3.40 -1.69 9.70
N THR A 59 -2.72 -2.77 9.28
CA THR A 59 -3.10 -4.15 9.59
C THR A 59 -3.07 -4.40 11.10
N ALA A 60 -2.01 -3.96 11.78
CA ALA A 60 -1.86 -4.08 13.22
C ALA A 60 -2.91 -3.25 13.97
N ALA A 61 -3.15 -2.01 13.56
CA ALA A 61 -4.18 -1.15 14.14
C ALA A 61 -5.57 -1.77 14.01
N GLY A 62 -5.94 -2.27 12.83
CA GLY A 62 -7.22 -2.95 12.61
C GLY A 62 -7.39 -4.20 13.48
N TYR A 63 -6.33 -4.99 13.65
CA TYR A 63 -6.35 -6.16 14.55
C TYR A 63 -6.53 -5.76 16.02
N PHE A 64 -5.76 -4.80 16.51
CA PHE A 64 -5.82 -4.36 17.91
C PHE A 64 -7.15 -3.70 18.25
N VAL A 65 -7.71 -2.90 17.36
CA VAL A 65 -9.06 -2.33 17.54
C VAL A 65 -10.09 -3.45 17.68
N LYS A 66 -10.12 -4.41 16.75
CA LYS A 66 -11.05 -5.54 16.85
C LYS A 66 -10.87 -6.33 18.15
N LYS A 67 -9.62 -6.55 18.59
CA LYS A 67 -9.29 -7.37 19.75
C LYS A 67 -9.66 -6.69 21.07
N TYR A 68 -9.36 -5.39 21.22
CA TYR A 68 -9.48 -4.70 22.51
C TYR A 68 -10.74 -3.87 22.66
N THR A 69 -11.31 -3.34 21.57
CA THR A 69 -12.56 -2.55 21.65
C THR A 69 -13.79 -3.38 21.30
N LEU A 70 -13.61 -4.63 20.84
CA LEU A 70 -14.66 -5.51 20.32
C LEU A 70 -15.51 -4.86 19.20
N ASN A 71 -15.03 -3.77 18.59
CA ASN A 71 -15.75 -3.02 17.57
C ASN A 71 -15.28 -3.42 16.17
N ALA A 72 -15.99 -4.38 15.58
CA ALA A 72 -15.70 -4.85 14.23
C ALA A 72 -15.88 -3.77 13.14
N THR A 73 -16.75 -2.79 13.35
CA THR A 73 -17.02 -1.73 12.37
C THR A 73 -15.84 -0.77 12.26
N GLN A 74 -15.30 -0.31 13.38
CA GLN A 74 -14.12 0.55 13.40
C GLN A 74 -12.90 -0.16 12.79
N ALA A 75 -12.71 -1.45 13.11
CA ALA A 75 -11.63 -2.24 12.53
C ALA A 75 -11.74 -2.34 10.99
N VAL A 76 -12.95 -2.54 10.46
CA VAL A 76 -13.21 -2.55 9.01
C VAL A 76 -12.93 -1.19 8.38
N MET A 77 -13.31 -0.08 9.02
CA MET A 77 -13.00 1.26 8.52
C MET A 77 -11.49 1.53 8.41
N ILE A 78 -10.72 1.13 9.44
CA ILE A 78 -9.27 1.27 9.44
C ILE A 78 -8.64 0.44 8.31
N LEU A 79 -9.00 -0.85 8.22
CA LEU A 79 -8.45 -1.74 7.20
C LEU A 79 -8.90 -1.38 5.77
N GLY A 80 -10.07 -0.75 5.63
CA GLY A 80 -10.62 -0.30 4.35
C GLY A 80 -10.02 1.02 3.86
N PHE A 81 -9.30 1.75 4.71
CA PHE A 81 -8.78 3.08 4.39
C PHE A 81 -7.86 3.10 3.15
N PRO A 82 -6.89 2.18 2.96
CA PRO A 82 -6.07 2.16 1.74
C PRO A 82 -6.88 1.95 0.47
N LEU A 83 -7.89 1.07 0.53
CA LEU A 83 -8.76 0.80 -0.61
C LEU A 83 -9.62 2.04 -0.94
N PHE A 84 -10.13 2.72 0.09
CA PHE A 84 -10.87 3.97 -0.08
C PHE A 84 -10.02 5.05 -0.76
N LEU A 85 -8.76 5.24 -0.33
CA LEU A 85 -7.84 6.17 -0.98
C LEU A 85 -7.56 5.80 -2.44
N ALA A 86 -7.38 4.51 -2.73
CA ALA A 86 -7.16 4.02 -4.09
C ALA A 86 -8.37 4.30 -5.01
N LEU A 87 -9.59 4.07 -4.50
CA LEU A 87 -10.83 4.38 -5.23
C LEU A 87 -10.99 5.89 -5.47
N LEU A 88 -10.70 6.71 -4.46
CA LEU A 88 -10.76 8.17 -4.58
C LEU A 88 -9.78 8.69 -5.65
N TYR A 89 -8.56 8.18 -5.66
CA TYR A 89 -7.56 8.53 -6.67
C TYR A 89 -7.96 8.05 -8.07
N GLY A 90 -8.52 6.84 -8.19
CA GLY A 90 -9.05 6.32 -9.45
C GLY A 90 -10.19 7.18 -10.00
N LEU A 91 -11.14 7.57 -9.14
CA LEU A 91 -12.23 8.49 -9.51
C LEU A 91 -11.70 9.84 -9.95
N PHE A 92 -10.73 10.40 -9.23
CA PHE A 92 -10.07 11.64 -9.62
C PHE A 92 -9.42 11.52 -11.01
N ALA A 93 -8.72 10.42 -11.28
CA ALA A 93 -8.12 10.17 -12.60
C ALA A 93 -9.19 10.09 -13.71
N VAL A 94 -10.34 9.44 -13.47
CA VAL A 94 -11.46 9.40 -14.41
C VAL A 94 -12.00 10.80 -14.70
N VAL A 95 -12.21 11.62 -13.66
CA VAL A 95 -12.66 13.01 -13.83
C VAL A 95 -11.68 13.82 -14.66
N MET A 96 -10.37 13.68 -14.40
CA MET A 96 -9.33 14.36 -15.17
C MET A 96 -9.33 13.94 -16.65
N ILE A 97 -9.51 12.65 -16.94
CA ILE A 97 -9.55 12.13 -18.32
C ILE A 97 -10.77 12.68 -19.07
N ILE A 98 -11.95 12.68 -18.45
CA ILE A 98 -13.18 13.19 -19.07
C ILE A 98 -13.13 14.71 -19.21
N GLY A 99 -12.71 15.42 -18.16
CA GLY A 99 -12.68 16.87 -18.09
C GLY A 99 -11.61 17.53 -18.98
N SER A 100 -10.50 16.85 -19.24
CA SER A 100 -9.46 17.34 -20.17
C SER A 100 -9.82 17.13 -21.65
N GLY A 101 -10.95 16.48 -21.96
CA GLY A 101 -11.33 16.16 -23.34
C GLY A 101 -10.26 15.37 -24.10
N GLY A 102 -9.44 14.58 -23.38
CA GLY A 102 -8.32 13.84 -23.96
C GLY A 102 -7.03 14.66 -24.18
N ARG A 103 -6.96 15.92 -23.76
CA ARG A 103 -5.72 16.71 -23.81
C ARG A 103 -4.92 16.53 -22.54
N TRP A 104 -4.05 15.53 -22.56
CA TRP A 104 -2.96 15.40 -21.58
C TRP A 104 -1.79 16.27 -22.04
N ASN A 105 -1.84 17.57 -21.75
CA ASN A 105 -0.71 18.50 -21.72
C ASN A 105 -1.10 19.78 -20.97
#